data_AF-A0A5P1E3Q2-F1
#
_entry.id   AF-A0A5P1E3Q2-F1
#
_cell.length_a   1.000
_cell.length_b   1.000
_cell.length_c   1.000
_cell.angle_alpha   90.00
_cell.angle_beta   90.00
_cell.angle_gamma   90.00
#
_symmetry.space_group_name_H-M   'P 1'
#
loop_
_entity.id
_entity.type
_entity.pdbx_description
1 polymer ?
#
loop_
_entity_poly.entity_id
_entity_poly.type
_entity_poly.pdbx_seq_one_letter_code
_entity_poly.pdbx_strand_id
1 'polypeptide(L)'
;MRSGRMRCAEEFPLVSEWFKEHCPPLYPVKVRVSYQKLLKCFVLNELHHRPPMAQKKKHLFRSLQATKLFQTTELDWAEAGLQVCKQGYNMLNLLIHRKISTIFILTTISI
;
A
#
# COMPACT_ATOMS: atom_id res chain seq x y z
N MET A 1 -27.89 -14.51 -1.09
CA MET A 1 -27.72 -14.26 -2.54
C MET A 1 -26.99 -15.44 -3.17
N ARG A 2 -27.35 -15.87 -4.39
CA ARG A 2 -26.70 -17.01 -5.09
C ARG A 2 -25.65 -16.59 -6.13
N SER A 3 -25.56 -15.30 -6.49
CA SER A 3 -24.58 -14.71 -7.42
C SER A 3 -24.33 -13.23 -7.08
N GLY A 4 -23.15 -12.67 -7.41
CA GLY A 4 -22.73 -11.31 -7.06
C GLY A 4 -21.57 -10.77 -7.92
N ARG A 5 -21.19 -9.50 -7.75
CA ARG A 5 -20.05 -8.88 -8.46
C ARG A 5 -18.72 -9.23 -7.78
N MET A 6 -17.67 -9.45 -8.57
CA MET A 6 -16.30 -9.54 -8.05
C MET A 6 -15.85 -8.17 -7.52
N ARG A 7 -15.18 -8.19 -6.36
CA ARG A 7 -14.61 -7.00 -5.71
C ARG A 7 -13.11 -7.19 -5.52
N CYS A 8 -12.38 -6.08 -5.40
CA CYS A 8 -10.96 -6.13 -5.02
C CYS A 8 -10.81 -6.74 -3.62
N ALA A 9 -9.72 -7.47 -3.38
CA ALA A 9 -9.49 -8.14 -2.09
C ALA A 9 -9.47 -7.15 -0.90
N GLU A 10 -9.01 -5.92 -1.12
CA GLU A 10 -8.98 -4.85 -0.11
C GLU A 10 -10.36 -4.30 0.26
N GLU A 11 -11.35 -4.39 -0.65
CA GLU A 11 -12.71 -3.90 -0.39
C GLU A 11 -13.49 -4.79 0.57
N PHE A 12 -12.93 -5.92 1.02
CA PHE A 12 -13.58 -6.86 1.91
C PHE A 12 -13.07 -6.71 3.35
N PRO A 13 -13.76 -5.94 4.21
CA PRO A 13 -13.27 -5.66 5.56
C PRO A 13 -13.69 -6.77 6.53
N LEU A 14 -12.94 -7.88 6.51
CA LEU A 14 -13.13 -9.09 7.33
C LEU A 14 -13.39 -8.80 8.82
N VAL A 15 -12.71 -7.79 9.36
CA VAL A 15 -12.68 -7.49 10.79
C VAL A 15 -13.63 -6.34 11.16
N SER A 16 -14.36 -5.78 10.19
CA SER A 16 -15.12 -4.55 10.43
C SER A 16 -16.31 -4.73 11.36
N GLU A 17 -16.91 -5.91 11.39
CA GLU A 17 -18.06 -6.18 12.25
C GLU A 17 -17.63 -6.20 13.72
N TRP A 18 -16.44 -6.76 14.02
CA TRP A 18 -15.99 -6.95 15.39
C TRP A 18 -15.85 -5.63 16.16
N PHE A 19 -15.27 -4.60 15.56
CA PHE A 19 -15.08 -3.31 16.25
C PHE A 19 -16.33 -2.41 16.23
N LYS A 20 -17.36 -2.76 15.46
CA LYS A 20 -18.65 -2.07 15.47
C LYS A 20 -19.53 -2.53 16.64
N GLU A 21 -19.28 -3.74 17.14
CA GLU A 21 -19.92 -4.27 18.34
C GLU A 21 -19.31 -3.70 19.62
N HIS A 22 -20.06 -3.77 20.72
CA HIS A 22 -19.57 -3.33 22.02
C HIS A 22 -18.46 -4.27 22.52
N CYS A 23 -17.32 -3.70 22.90
CA CYS A 23 -16.19 -4.48 23.41
C CYS A 23 -16.53 -5.08 24.79
N PRO A 24 -16.39 -6.41 25.00
CA PRO A 24 -16.58 -7.04 26.30
C PRO A 24 -15.75 -6.38 27.41
N PRO A 25 -16.31 -6.19 28.62
CA PRO A 25 -15.63 -5.48 29.71
C PRO A 25 -14.45 -6.26 30.30
N LEU A 26 -14.37 -7.57 30.05
CA LEU A 26 -13.31 -8.45 30.52
C LEU A 26 -11.97 -8.22 29.80
N TYR A 27 -11.97 -7.52 28.67
CA TYR A 27 -10.75 -7.27 27.90
C TYR A 27 -9.86 -6.17 28.52
N PRO A 28 -8.53 -6.30 28.38
CA PRO A 28 -7.60 -5.32 28.93
C PRO A 28 -7.77 -3.94 28.27
N VAL A 29 -7.38 -2.88 28.99
CA VAL A 29 -7.51 -1.47 28.54
C VAL A 29 -6.93 -1.25 27.14
N LYS A 30 -5.78 -1.87 26.82
CA LYS A 30 -5.14 -1.76 25.49
C LYS A 30 -6.07 -2.18 24.35
N VAL A 31 -6.84 -3.25 24.53
CA VAL A 31 -7.77 -3.76 23.52
C VAL A 31 -8.97 -2.81 23.39
N ARG A 32 -9.54 -2.36 24.51
CA ARG A 32 -10.67 -1.42 24.51
C ARG A 32 -10.33 -0.09 23.83
N VAL A 33 -9.13 0.45 24.05
CA VAL A 33 -8.64 1.64 23.35
C VAL A 33 -8.46 1.38 21.84
N SER A 34 -8.06 0.17 21.44
CA SER A 34 -7.97 -0.20 20.03
C SER A 34 -9.34 -0.19 19.33
N TYR A 35 -10.37 -0.75 19.98
CA TYR A 35 -11.76 -0.71 19.48
C TYR A 35 -12.24 0.73 19.27
N GLN A 36 -12.02 1.60 20.25
CA GLN A 36 -12.37 3.02 20.14
C GLN A 36 -11.64 3.72 18.99
N LYS A 37 -10.35 3.43 18.77
CA LYS A 37 -9.58 4.02 17.66
C LYS A 37 -10.10 3.57 16.29
N LEU A 38 -10.39 2.28 16.12
CA LEU A 38 -10.94 1.74 14.87
C LEU A 38 -12.32 2.33 14.58
N LEU A 39 -13.19 2.40 15.60
CA LEU A 39 -14.51 3.01 15.47
C LEU A 39 -14.43 4.50 15.14
N LYS A 40 -13.49 5.24 15.76
CA LYS A 40 -13.25 6.66 15.44
C LYS A 40 -12.87 6.84 13.97
N CYS A 41 -11.95 6.02 13.44
CA CYS A 41 -11.57 6.08 12.03
C CYS A 41 -12.75 5.76 11.11
N PHE A 42 -13.56 4.75 11.45
CA PHE A 42 -14.76 4.40 10.68
C PHE A 42 -15.76 5.56 10.61
N VAL A 43 -16.12 6.14 11.76
CA VAL A 43 -17.06 7.28 11.81
C VAL A 43 -16.49 8.49 11.07
N LEU A 44 -15.19 8.77 11.20
CA LEU A 44 -14.54 9.87 10.51
C LEU A 44 -14.58 9.71 8.98
N ASN A 45 -14.39 8.48 8.49
CA ASN A 45 -14.44 8.16 7.06
C ASN A 45 -15.85 8.29 6.50
N GLU A 46 -16.88 7.82 7.23
CA GLU A 46 -18.29 7.98 6.83
C GLU A 46 -18.72 9.44 6.85
N LEU A 47 -18.34 10.20 7.89
CA LEU A 47 -18.68 11.63 8.03
C LEU A 47 -18.10 12.49 6.90
N HIS A 48 -16.87 12.21 6.49
CA HIS A 48 -16.20 12.94 5.42
C HIS A 48 -16.32 12.25 4.05
N HIS A 49 -17.19 11.25 3.92
CA HIS A 49 -17.38 10.56 2.65
C HIS A 49 -17.92 11.55 1.61
N ARG A 50 -17.20 11.69 0.49
CA ARG A 50 -17.63 12.49 -0.66
C ARG A 50 -17.78 11.60 -1.88
N PRO A 51 -18.84 11.77 -2.68
CA PRO A 51 -18.97 11.02 -3.91
C PRO A 51 -17.77 11.32 -4.83
N PRO A 52 -17.23 10.30 -5.51
CA PRO A 52 -16.09 10.50 -6.40
C PRO A 52 -16.50 11.46 -7.53
N MET A 53 -15.65 12.46 -7.79
CA MET A 53 -15.87 13.38 -8.91
C MET A 53 -15.69 12.64 -10.24
N ALA A 54 -16.50 12.98 -11.24
CA ALA A 54 -16.33 12.45 -12.58
C ALA A 54 -14.97 12.89 -13.15
N GLN A 55 -14.10 11.93 -13.42
CA GLN A 55 -12.76 12.16 -13.96
C GLN A 55 -12.55 11.35 -15.24
N LYS A 56 -11.73 11.88 -16.16
CA LYS A 56 -11.32 11.14 -17.35
C LYS A 56 -10.47 9.94 -16.93
N LYS A 57 -10.87 8.73 -17.33
CA LYS A 57 -10.13 7.50 -17.05
C LYS A 57 -8.76 7.54 -17.74
N LYS A 58 -7.69 7.58 -16.95
CA LYS A 58 -6.30 7.48 -17.40
C LYS A 58 -5.72 6.15 -16.93
N HIS A 59 -5.22 5.33 -17.85
CA HIS A 59 -4.68 4.00 -17.55
C HIS A 59 -3.15 4.00 -17.71
N LEU A 60 -2.42 4.29 -16.62
CA LEU A 60 -0.97 4.44 -16.64
C LEU A 60 -0.26 3.24 -17.28
N PHE A 61 -0.55 2.01 -16.82
CA PHE A 61 0.08 0.80 -17.35
C PHE A 61 -0.20 0.56 -18.82
N ARG A 62 -1.43 0.85 -19.31
CA ARG A 62 -1.74 0.75 -20.74
C ARG A 62 -0.93 1.74 -21.57
N SER A 63 -0.75 2.97 -21.06
CA SER A 63 0.08 3.97 -21.73
C SER A 63 1.56 3.59 -21.75
N LEU A 64 2.09 3.00 -20.68
CA LEU A 64 3.48 2.54 -20.62
C LEU A 64 3.73 1.34 -21.56
N GLN A 65 2.82 0.37 -21.55
CA GLN A 65 2.87 -0.82 -22.41
C GLN A 65 2.80 -0.49 -23.91
N ALA A 66 2.16 0.62 -24.28
CA ALA A 66 2.11 1.09 -25.66
C ALA A 66 3.48 1.56 -26.20
N THR A 67 4.44 1.85 -25.32
CA THR A 67 5.78 2.28 -25.72
C THR A 67 6.73 1.09 -25.88
N LYS A 68 7.72 1.20 -26.77
CA LYS A 68 8.71 0.14 -27.01
C LYS A 68 9.65 -0.13 -25.81
N LEU A 69 9.65 0.76 -24.82
CA LEU A 69 10.53 0.69 -23.65
C LEU A 69 10.08 -0.38 -22.63
N PHE A 70 8.82 -0.79 -22.66
CA PHE A 70 8.25 -1.72 -21.69
C PHE A 70 7.80 -3.01 -22.37
N GLN A 71 8.17 -4.15 -21.78
CA GLN A 71 7.73 -5.48 -22.19
C GLN A 71 6.90 -6.12 -21.08
N THR A 72 6.04 -7.08 -21.43
CA THR A 72 5.19 -7.80 -20.48
C THR A 72 5.65 -9.26 -20.39
N THR A 73 5.80 -9.76 -19.17
CA THR A 73 6.14 -11.16 -18.88
C THR A 73 5.36 -11.62 -17.64
N GLU A 74 5.21 -12.92 -17.49
CA GLU A 74 4.69 -13.55 -16.27
C GLU A 74 5.86 -14.01 -15.40
N LEU A 75 5.77 -13.75 -14.10
CA LEU A 75 6.83 -14.01 -13.11
C LEU A 75 6.21 -14.41 -11.77
N ASP A 76 6.96 -15.12 -10.94
CA ASP A 76 6.56 -15.40 -9.56
C ASP A 76 6.55 -14.12 -8.70
N TRP A 77 5.65 -14.04 -7.71
CA TRP A 77 5.51 -12.84 -6.88
C TRP A 77 6.76 -12.56 -6.05
N ALA A 78 7.44 -13.60 -5.55
CA ALA A 78 8.67 -13.41 -4.79
C ALA A 78 9.81 -12.91 -5.70
N GLU A 79 9.89 -13.42 -6.92
CA GLU A 79 10.87 -12.96 -7.91
C GLU A 79 10.63 -11.49 -8.29
N ALA A 80 9.38 -11.12 -8.59
CA ALA A 80 9.01 -9.73 -8.88
C ALA A 80 9.33 -8.79 -7.71
N GLY A 81 9.06 -9.23 -6.47
CA GLY A 81 9.40 -8.48 -5.26
C GLY A 81 10.91 -8.21 -5.12
N LEU A 82 11.73 -9.24 -5.33
CA LEU A 82 13.19 -9.12 -5.30
C LEU A 82 13.71 -8.15 -6.36
N GLN A 83 13.15 -8.22 -7.57
CA GLN A 83 13.51 -7.31 -8.66
C GLN A 83 13.21 -5.84 -8.30
N VAL A 84 12.05 -5.56 -7.70
CA VAL A 84 11.68 -4.21 -7.23
C VAL A 84 12.65 -3.70 -6.16
N CYS A 85 12.98 -4.52 -5.16
CA CYS A 85 13.95 -4.15 -4.12
C CYS A 85 15.33 -3.80 -4.71
N LYS A 86 15.82 -4.60 -5.65
CA LYS A 86 17.11 -4.37 -6.33
C LYS A 86 17.08 -3.09 -7.18
N GLN A 87 16.01 -2.86 -7.93
CA GLN A 87 15.84 -1.65 -8.72
C GLN A 87 15.81 -0.39 -7.83
N GLY A 88 15.08 -0.43 -6.72
CA GLY A 88 15.01 0.66 -5.74
C GLY A 88 16.36 0.98 -5.12
N TYR A 89 17.12 -0.04 -4.68
CA TYR A 89 18.48 0.13 -4.17
C TYR A 89 19.40 0.81 -5.19
N ASN A 90 19.40 0.32 -6.44
CA ASN A 90 20.25 0.88 -7.49
C ASN A 90 19.88 2.34 -7.80
N MET A 91 18.58 2.66 -7.89
CA MET A 91 18.12 4.04 -8.14
C MET A 91 18.56 4.98 -7.01
N LEU A 92 18.43 4.57 -5.75
CA LEU A 92 18.87 5.36 -4.60
C LEU A 92 20.39 5.50 -4.58
N ASN A 93 21.13 4.43 -4.84
CA ASN A 93 22.59 4.47 -4.88
C ASN A 93 23.09 5.45 -5.97
N LEU A 94 22.51 5.40 -7.17
CA LEU A 94 22.81 6.35 -8.25
C LEU A 94 22.54 7.80 -7.84
N LEU A 95 21.47 8.05 -7.08
CA LEU A 95 21.18 9.39 -6.57
C LEU A 95 22.18 9.84 -5.50
N ILE A 96 22.59 8.96 -4.59
CA ILE A 96 23.59 9.25 -3.55
C ILE A 96 24.92 9.58 -4.21
N HIS A 97 25.42 8.72 -5.10
CA HIS A 97 26.66 8.95 -5.83
C HIS A 97 26.64 10.26 -6.66
N ARG A 98 25.47 10.69 -7.14
CA ARG A 98 25.33 11.94 -7.92
C ARG A 98 25.20 13.20 -7.06
N LYS A 99 24.68 13.11 -5.83
CA LYS A 99 24.44 14.27 -4.94
C LYS A 99 25.48 14.43 -3.82
N ILE A 100 26.09 13.34 -3.38
CA ILE A 100 27.03 13.29 -2.26
C ILE A 100 28.29 12.61 -2.82
N SER A 101 29.33 13.41 -3.09
CA SER A 101 30.63 12.87 -3.51
C SER A 101 31.04 11.69 -2.63
N THR A 102 31.60 10.66 -3.26
CA THR A 102 32.16 9.37 -2.81
C THR A 102 32.68 9.22 -1.36
N ILE A 103 32.92 10.31 -0.64
CA ILE A 103 33.40 10.39 0.74
C ILE A 103 32.48 9.69 1.77
N PHE A 104 31.15 9.73 1.63
CA PHE A 104 30.26 9.13 2.65
C PHE A 104 30.08 7.61 2.53
N ILE A 105 30.29 7.04 1.34
CA ILE A 105 30.15 5.59 1.14
C ILE A 105 31.39 4.86 1.67
N LEU A 106 32.58 5.46 1.53
CA LEU A 106 33.82 4.90 2.07
C LEU A 106 33.85 4.88 3.61
N THR A 107 33.17 5.82 4.28
CA THR A 107 33.11 5.87 5.76
C THR A 107 32.08 4.92 6.37
N THR A 108 31.05 4.50 5.62
CA THR A 108 30.01 3.59 6.14
C THR A 108 30.33 2.11 5.89
N ILE A 109 31.24 1.80 4.95
CA ILE A 109 31.72 0.44 4.67
C ILE A 109 33.03 0.12 5.45
N SER A 110 33.71 1.14 5.99
CA SER A 110 34.99 0.97 6.72
C SER A 110 34.87 1.12 8.25
N ILE A 111 33.66 1.16 8.81
CA ILE A 111 33.38 1.14 10.27
C ILE A 111 32.45 -0.04 10.53
#